data_AF-A0A329L2T7-F1
#
_entry.id   AF-A0A329L2T7-F1
#
_cell.length_a   1.000
_cell.length_b   1.000
_cell.length_c   1.000
_cell.angle_alpha   90.00
_cell.angle_beta   90.00
_cell.angle_gamma   90.00
#
_symmetry.space_group_name_H-M   'P 1'
#
loop_
_entity.id
_entity.type
_entity.pdbx_description
1 polymer ?
#
loop_
_entity_poly.entity_id
_entity_poly.type
_entity_poly.pdbx_seq_one_letter_code
_entity_poly.pdbx_strand_id
1 'polypeptide(L)'
;MASFEFEVSGSDDEAYDDEPAIGLGKMILIFIFLLPLFPIFLLYRFIKHRNQSHNLIKDVFLSGAVLLILFALSGVVVYSTGEPFLSAPSLVILFVFLLPGIALIWKGKRLENQLNERYVKYRDYIYDGTHSVPKLAELAGRRIEAAKNDLKHMVCIGLIDNGFVDDRSNRIVFGGKQRSFGNNLQIEVSVDGEIQLEINSTTIISGSPPFHSAKTAEEKAAKPEPEPKPKPKTVQCHGCGASLTFMEGETKRCEYCDSIVS
;
A
#
# COMPACT_ATOMS: atom_id res chain seq x y z
N MET A 1 32.45 10.90 35.27
CA MET A 1 31.21 11.17 34.52
C MET A 1 31.34 10.43 33.20
N ALA A 2 30.63 9.31 33.06
CA ALA A 2 30.69 8.47 31.87
C ALA A 2 29.58 8.92 30.91
N SER A 3 29.96 9.50 29.79
CA SER A 3 29.07 9.84 28.69
C SER A 3 28.68 8.53 28.00
N PHE A 4 27.44 8.09 28.18
CA PHE A 4 26.91 6.92 27.49
C PHE A 4 26.31 7.42 26.17
N GLU A 5 27.08 7.33 25.09
CA GLU A 5 26.58 7.55 23.73
C GLU A 5 25.63 6.39 23.41
N PHE A 6 24.33 6.65 23.52
CA PHE A 6 23.32 5.73 23.02
C PHE A 6 23.30 5.89 21.50
N GLU A 7 24.15 5.10 20.85
CA GLU A 7 24.09 4.86 19.42
C GLU A 7 22.73 4.21 19.17
N VAL A 8 21.74 5.02 18.77
CA VAL A 8 20.48 4.52 18.24
C VAL A 8 20.87 3.80 16.97
N SER A 9 21.16 2.49 17.11
CA SER A 9 21.26 1.53 16.03
C SER A 9 20.01 1.72 15.21
N GLY A 10 20.10 2.51 14.15
CA GLY A 10 19.05 2.74 13.19
C GLY A 10 18.70 1.37 12.65
N SER A 11 17.62 0.80 13.20
CA SER A 11 17.02 -0.39 12.65
C SER A 11 16.68 -0.01 11.24
N ASP A 12 17.41 -0.57 10.29
CA ASP A 12 17.26 -0.42 8.84
C ASP A 12 15.90 0.18 8.54
N ASP A 13 15.86 1.53 8.44
CA ASP A 13 14.66 2.25 8.08
C ASP A 13 14.39 1.76 6.67
N GLU A 14 13.59 0.70 6.57
CA GLU A 14 13.24 0.02 5.33
C GLU A 14 12.50 1.10 4.55
N ALA A 15 13.29 1.87 3.79
CA ALA A 15 12.85 3.05 3.07
C ALA A 15 11.63 2.57 2.32
N TYR A 16 10.51 3.22 2.60
CA TYR A 16 9.21 2.75 2.14
C TYR A 16 9.28 2.62 0.61
N ASP A 17 9.55 1.40 0.15
CA ASP A 17 9.93 1.12 -1.22
C ASP A 17 8.65 0.96 -2.02
N ASP A 18 8.10 2.12 -2.34
CA ASP A 18 6.92 2.29 -3.18
C ASP A 18 7.26 2.13 -4.65
N GLU A 19 8.53 1.83 -4.99
CA GLU A 19 8.87 1.55 -6.37
C GLU A 19 8.20 0.25 -6.81
N PRO A 20 7.48 0.27 -7.95
CA PRO A 20 6.93 -0.96 -8.47
C PRO A 20 8.08 -1.91 -8.77
N ALA A 21 7.97 -3.18 -8.34
CA ALA A 21 8.99 -4.21 -8.54
C ALA A 21 9.52 -4.32 -9.99
N ILE A 22 8.72 -3.83 -10.96
CA ILE A 22 9.13 -3.61 -12.33
C ILE A 22 8.82 -2.15 -12.67
N GLY A 23 9.88 -1.34 -12.84
CA GLY A 23 9.77 0.03 -13.33
C GLY A 23 9.10 0.11 -14.70
N LEU A 24 8.40 1.22 -14.96
CA LEU A 24 7.62 1.44 -16.18
C LEU A 24 8.44 1.19 -17.47
N GLY A 25 9.70 1.63 -17.50
CA GLY A 25 10.58 1.45 -18.66
C GLY A 25 10.85 -0.03 -19.00
N LYS A 26 11.02 -0.89 -17.98
CA LYS A 26 11.18 -2.34 -18.20
C LYS A 26 9.90 -2.95 -18.78
N MET A 27 8.74 -2.48 -18.37
CA MET A 27 7.47 -2.96 -18.94
C MET A 27 7.27 -2.55 -20.39
N ILE A 28 7.64 -1.32 -20.77
CA ILE A 28 7.58 -0.89 -22.17
C ILE A 28 8.51 -1.75 -23.05
N LEU A 29 9.72 -2.02 -22.58
CA LEU A 29 10.67 -2.87 -23.29
C LEU A 29 10.12 -4.29 -23.46
N ILE A 30 9.59 -4.90 -22.39
CA ILE A 30 8.94 -6.22 -22.47
C ILE A 30 7.74 -6.19 -23.42
N PHE A 31 6.92 -5.13 -23.39
CA PHE A 31 5.77 -5.01 -24.28
C PHE A 31 6.16 -4.99 -25.76
N ILE A 32 7.22 -4.26 -26.12
CA ILE A 32 7.71 -4.17 -27.51
C ILE A 32 8.25 -5.51 -28.01
N PHE A 33 9.05 -6.20 -27.19
CA PHE A 33 9.71 -7.45 -27.61
C PHE A 33 8.83 -8.71 -27.44
N LEU A 34 7.89 -8.70 -26.49
CA LEU A 34 7.12 -9.87 -26.05
C LEU A 34 5.59 -9.63 -26.10
N LEU A 35 5.11 -8.96 -27.16
CA LEU A 35 3.68 -8.67 -27.36
C LEU A 35 2.71 -9.86 -27.12
N PRO A 36 2.97 -11.11 -27.57
CA PRO A 36 2.07 -12.23 -27.29
C PRO A 36 2.11 -12.71 -25.83
N LEU A 37 3.22 -12.48 -25.11
CA LEU A 37 3.38 -12.88 -23.71
C LEU A 37 2.91 -11.79 -22.74
N PHE A 38 2.73 -10.57 -23.23
CA PHE A 38 2.33 -9.42 -22.42
C PHE A 38 1.04 -9.63 -21.57
N PRO A 39 -0.04 -10.27 -22.07
CA PRO A 39 -1.22 -10.53 -21.24
C PRO A 39 -0.92 -11.40 -20.00
N ILE A 40 0.01 -12.35 -20.13
CA ILE A 40 0.44 -13.22 -19.02
C ILE A 40 1.20 -12.39 -17.97
N PHE A 41 2.08 -11.49 -18.40
CA PHE A 41 2.78 -10.58 -17.51
C PHE A 41 1.84 -9.61 -16.78
N LEU A 42 0.82 -9.08 -17.47
CA LEU A 42 -0.22 -8.28 -16.83
C LEU A 42 -0.97 -9.06 -15.76
N LEU A 43 -1.33 -10.32 -16.04
CA LEU A 43 -2.02 -11.18 -15.08
C LEU A 43 -1.14 -11.47 -13.86
N TYR A 44 0.12 -11.83 -14.07
CA TYR A 44 1.10 -12.05 -13.00
C TYR A 44 1.23 -10.80 -12.11
N ARG A 45 1.34 -9.62 -12.72
CA ARG A 45 1.41 -8.34 -12.02
C ARG A 45 0.16 -8.07 -11.18
N PHE A 46 -1.02 -8.35 -11.74
CA PHE A 46 -2.30 -8.19 -11.06
C PHE A 46 -2.41 -9.06 -9.80
N ILE A 47 -1.91 -10.29 -9.86
CA ILE A 47 -1.89 -11.22 -8.72
C ILE A 47 -0.95 -10.71 -7.64
N LYS A 48 0.26 -10.29 -8.01
CA LYS A 48 1.29 -9.84 -7.06
C LYS A 48 0.87 -8.58 -6.31
N HIS A 49 0.21 -7.65 -6.97
CA HIS A 49 -0.13 -6.33 -6.41
C HIS A 49 -1.50 -6.30 -5.70
N ARG A 50 -2.16 -7.45 -5.52
CA ARG A 50 -3.51 -7.54 -4.94
C ARG A 50 -3.62 -6.96 -3.52
N ASN A 51 -2.53 -6.96 -2.75
CA ASN A 51 -2.52 -6.48 -1.36
C ASN A 51 -2.19 -4.98 -1.20
N GLN A 52 -1.68 -4.32 -2.24
CA GLN A 52 -1.32 -2.90 -2.21
C GLN A 52 -2.34 -2.11 -3.03
N SER A 53 -3.26 -1.46 -2.32
CA SER A 53 -4.42 -0.81 -2.93
C SER A 53 -4.03 0.28 -3.95
N HIS A 54 -3.02 1.10 -3.64
CA HIS A 54 -2.54 2.17 -4.52
C HIS A 54 -1.86 1.62 -5.79
N ASN A 55 -1.06 0.55 -5.67
CA ASN A 55 -0.37 -0.07 -6.81
C ASN A 55 -1.35 -0.81 -7.73
N LEU A 56 -2.39 -1.44 -7.15
CA LEU A 56 -3.48 -2.03 -7.92
C LEU A 56 -4.18 -0.99 -8.81
N ILE A 57 -4.43 0.22 -8.31
CA ILE A 57 -5.06 1.30 -9.10
C ILE A 57 -4.18 1.69 -10.28
N LYS A 58 -2.88 1.93 -10.04
CA LYS A 58 -1.91 2.25 -11.10
C LYS A 58 -1.86 1.14 -12.17
N ASP A 59 -1.89 -0.12 -11.75
CA ASP A 59 -1.85 -1.27 -12.66
C ASP A 59 -3.13 -1.42 -13.48
N VAL A 60 -4.30 -1.18 -12.89
CA VAL A 60 -5.59 -1.18 -13.59
C VAL A 60 -5.62 -0.08 -14.66
N PHE A 61 -5.15 1.12 -14.35
CA PHE A 61 -5.06 2.20 -15.33
C PHE A 61 -4.06 1.89 -16.44
N LEU A 62 -2.88 1.39 -16.10
CA LEU A 62 -1.85 1.03 -17.07
C LEU A 62 -2.34 -0.07 -18.01
N SER A 63 -2.95 -1.13 -17.48
CA SER A 63 -3.50 -2.21 -18.30
C SER A 63 -4.63 -1.74 -19.22
N GLY A 64 -5.53 -0.88 -18.74
CA GLY A 64 -6.54 -0.23 -19.59
C GLY A 64 -5.92 0.62 -20.69
N ALA A 65 -4.91 1.44 -20.37
CA ALA A 65 -4.20 2.28 -21.33
C ALA A 65 -3.50 1.44 -22.41
N VAL A 66 -2.82 0.35 -22.03
CA VAL A 66 -2.14 -0.52 -23.00
C VAL A 66 -3.15 -1.20 -23.94
N LEU A 67 -4.31 -1.65 -23.44
CA LEU A 67 -5.37 -2.19 -24.31
C LEU A 67 -5.88 -1.15 -25.31
N LEU A 68 -6.03 0.12 -24.90
CA LEU A 68 -6.44 1.20 -25.82
C LEU A 68 -5.35 1.54 -26.84
N ILE A 69 -4.08 1.49 -26.47
CA ILE A 69 -2.96 1.65 -27.41
C ILE A 69 -2.97 0.50 -28.44
N LEU A 70 -3.16 -0.74 -27.99
CA LEU A 70 -3.30 -1.89 -28.89
C LEU A 70 -4.51 -1.76 -29.83
N PHE A 71 -5.64 -1.24 -29.32
CA PHE A 71 -6.79 -0.90 -30.16
C PHE A 71 -6.46 0.16 -31.21
N ALA A 72 -5.76 1.24 -30.84
CA ALA A 72 -5.36 2.27 -31.78
C ALA A 72 -4.40 1.73 -32.86
N LEU A 73 -3.39 0.94 -32.46
CA LEU A 73 -2.44 0.32 -33.39
C LEU A 73 -3.11 -0.67 -34.35
N SER A 74 -4.00 -1.52 -33.84
CA SER A 74 -4.77 -2.44 -34.68
C SER A 74 -5.71 -1.70 -35.63
N GLY A 75 -6.28 -0.56 -35.20
CA GLY A 75 -7.05 0.33 -36.07
C GLY A 75 -6.23 0.89 -37.24
N VAL A 76 -4.97 1.29 -37.01
CA VAL A 76 -4.06 1.73 -38.09
C VAL A 76 -3.79 0.61 -39.09
N VAL A 77 -3.59 -0.62 -38.61
CA VAL A 77 -3.39 -1.79 -39.48
C VAL A 77 -4.64 -2.06 -40.34
N VAL A 78 -5.83 -2.10 -39.74
CA VAL A 78 -7.10 -2.27 -40.47
C VAL A 78 -7.33 -1.16 -41.49
N TYR A 79 -7.03 0.10 -41.11
CA TYR A 79 -7.14 1.22 -42.03
C TYR A 79 -6.21 1.07 -43.24
N SER A 80 -4.97 0.58 -43.01
CA SER A 80 -3.98 0.40 -44.08
C SER A 80 -4.34 -0.69 -45.09
N THR A 81 -5.17 -1.67 -44.72
CA THR A 81 -5.63 -2.73 -45.64
C THR A 81 -6.80 -2.29 -46.52
N GLY A 82 -7.41 -1.12 -46.26
CA GLY A 82 -8.58 -0.63 -47.00
C GLY A 82 -9.88 -1.39 -46.72
N GLU A 83 -9.89 -2.23 -45.69
CA GLU A 83 -11.09 -2.97 -45.27
C GLU A 83 -12.11 -2.02 -44.63
N PRO A 84 -13.42 -2.22 -44.84
CA PRO A 84 -14.43 -1.41 -44.18
C PRO A 84 -14.36 -1.59 -42.66
N PHE A 85 -14.52 -0.50 -41.92
CA PHE A 85 -14.46 -0.48 -40.45
C PHE A 85 -15.48 -1.41 -39.77
N LEU A 86 -16.59 -1.73 -40.44
CA LEU A 86 -17.63 -2.63 -39.95
C LEU A 86 -17.45 -4.08 -40.41
N SER A 87 -16.28 -4.44 -40.93
CA SER A 87 -15.96 -5.84 -41.22
C SER A 87 -15.96 -6.68 -39.93
N ALA A 88 -16.25 -7.98 -40.07
CA ALA A 88 -16.22 -8.92 -38.95
C ALA A 88 -14.92 -8.86 -38.11
N PRO A 89 -13.70 -8.83 -38.69
CA PRO A 89 -12.48 -8.75 -37.87
C PRO A 89 -12.34 -7.42 -37.12
N SER A 90 -12.75 -6.30 -37.71
CA SER A 90 -12.73 -4.98 -37.05
C SER A 90 -13.65 -4.93 -35.83
N LEU A 91 -14.83 -5.55 -35.92
CA LEU A 91 -15.74 -5.66 -34.78
C LEU A 91 -15.13 -6.50 -33.66
N VAL A 92 -14.49 -7.63 -33.98
CA VAL A 92 -13.81 -8.46 -32.97
C VAL A 92 -12.75 -7.65 -32.23
N ILE A 93 -11.91 -6.91 -32.96
CA ILE A 93 -10.88 -6.04 -32.37
C ILE A 93 -11.51 -4.99 -31.43
N LEU A 94 -12.61 -4.37 -31.87
CA LEU A 94 -13.34 -3.39 -31.06
C LEU A 94 -13.88 -4.00 -29.75
N PHE A 95 -14.54 -5.15 -29.81
CA PHE A 95 -15.06 -5.80 -28.60
C PHE A 95 -13.96 -6.32 -27.68
N VAL A 96 -12.85 -6.82 -28.24
CA VAL A 96 -11.76 -7.44 -27.48
C VAL A 96 -10.81 -6.42 -26.85
N PHE A 97 -10.59 -5.25 -27.46
CA PHE A 97 -9.63 -4.26 -26.95
C PHE A 97 -10.29 -2.98 -26.42
N LEU A 98 -11.25 -2.40 -27.14
CA LEU A 98 -11.82 -1.10 -26.78
C LEU A 98 -12.68 -1.21 -25.52
N LEU A 99 -13.66 -2.12 -25.50
CA LEU A 99 -14.58 -2.26 -24.37
C LEU A 99 -13.86 -2.60 -23.05
N PRO A 100 -13.00 -3.63 -22.96
CA PRO A 100 -12.30 -3.92 -21.72
C PRO A 100 -11.31 -2.80 -21.36
N GLY A 101 -10.68 -2.14 -22.33
CA GLY A 101 -9.80 -0.99 -22.08
C GLY A 101 -10.52 0.15 -21.36
N ILE A 102 -11.70 0.55 -21.87
CA ILE A 102 -12.54 1.59 -21.23
C ILE A 102 -13.04 1.11 -19.86
N ALA A 103 -13.52 -0.14 -19.76
CA ALA A 103 -14.02 -0.69 -18.51
C ALA A 103 -12.96 -0.72 -17.39
N LEU A 104 -11.70 -1.05 -17.72
CA LEU A 104 -10.59 -1.02 -16.78
C LEU A 104 -10.30 0.41 -16.30
N ILE A 105 -10.27 1.40 -17.18
CA ILE A 105 -10.05 2.81 -16.80
C ILE A 105 -11.17 3.31 -15.86
N TRP A 106 -12.43 3.00 -16.18
CA TRP A 106 -13.56 3.32 -15.28
C TRP A 106 -13.45 2.62 -13.94
N LYS A 107 -13.07 1.33 -13.93
CA LYS A 107 -12.83 0.58 -12.70
C LYS A 107 -11.70 1.19 -11.88
N GLY A 108 -10.62 1.65 -12.53
CA GLY A 108 -9.51 2.36 -11.90
C GLY A 108 -9.99 3.61 -11.15
N LYS A 109 -10.77 4.47 -11.82
CA LYS A 109 -11.36 5.67 -11.20
C LYS A 109 -12.23 5.34 -9.99
N ARG A 110 -13.04 4.27 -10.08
CA ARG A 110 -13.88 3.84 -8.96
C ARG A 110 -13.04 3.38 -7.76
N LEU A 111 -11.96 2.64 -8.00
CA LEU A 111 -11.04 2.18 -6.95
C LEU A 111 -10.29 3.34 -6.29
N GLU A 112 -9.89 4.34 -7.09
CA GLU A 112 -9.25 5.56 -6.60
C GLU A 112 -10.16 6.35 -5.66
N ASN A 113 -11.42 6.57 -6.05
CA ASN A 113 -12.40 7.24 -5.19
C ASN A 113 -12.59 6.48 -3.86
N GLN A 114 -12.68 5.14 -3.91
CA GLN A 114 -12.79 4.31 -2.70
C GLN A 114 -11.53 4.34 -1.83
N LEU A 115 -10.35 4.57 -2.40
CA LEU A 115 -9.12 4.75 -1.65
C LEU A 115 -9.10 6.13 -0.96
N ASN A 116 -9.47 7.18 -1.69
CA ASN A 116 -9.53 8.54 -1.15
C ASN A 116 -10.55 8.66 -0.01
N GLU A 117 -11.74 8.06 -0.15
CA GLU A 117 -12.72 8.00 0.95
C GLU A 117 -12.15 7.34 2.20
N ARG A 118 -11.31 6.30 2.05
CA ARG A 118 -10.65 5.64 3.19
C ARG A 118 -9.57 6.52 3.80
N TYR A 119 -8.81 7.24 2.99
CA TYR A 119 -7.79 8.18 3.49
C TYR A 119 -8.42 9.30 4.32
N VAL A 120 -9.57 9.82 3.89
CA VAL A 120 -10.34 10.78 4.69
C VAL A 120 -10.73 10.16 6.03
N LYS A 121 -11.28 8.94 6.05
CA LYS A 121 -11.64 8.26 7.32
C LYS A 121 -10.44 8.04 8.24
N TYR A 122 -9.30 7.57 7.71
CA TYR A 122 -8.09 7.38 8.50
C TYR A 122 -7.63 8.69 9.12
N ARG A 123 -7.63 9.76 8.33
CA ARG A 123 -7.25 11.10 8.80
C ARG A 123 -8.17 11.57 9.92
N ASP A 124 -9.48 11.40 9.76
CA ASP A 124 -10.47 11.80 10.77
C ASP A 124 -10.24 11.02 12.10
N TYR A 125 -10.05 9.70 12.03
CA TYR A 125 -9.74 8.89 13.23
C TYR A 125 -8.42 9.25 13.91
N ILE A 126 -7.42 9.66 13.13
CA ILE A 126 -6.12 10.12 13.66
C ILE A 126 -6.29 11.45 14.40
N TYR A 127 -7.08 12.38 13.87
CA TYR A 127 -7.40 13.65 14.54
C TYR A 127 -8.22 13.46 15.82
N ASP A 128 -9.04 12.40 15.88
CA ASP A 128 -9.75 11.99 17.10
C ASP A 128 -8.82 11.36 18.16
N GLY A 129 -7.51 11.26 17.89
CA GLY A 129 -6.51 10.72 18.81
C GLY A 129 -6.27 9.21 18.69
N THR A 130 -6.83 8.54 17.68
CA THR A 130 -6.59 7.11 17.46
C THR A 130 -5.30 6.91 16.67
N HIS A 131 -4.24 6.50 17.36
CA HIS A 131 -2.93 6.25 16.73
C HIS A 131 -2.59 4.76 16.56
N SER A 132 -3.47 3.86 16.99
CA SER A 132 -3.26 2.40 16.90
C SER A 132 -3.67 1.88 15.52
N VAL A 133 -2.72 1.33 14.75
CA VAL A 133 -2.97 0.78 13.41
C VAL A 133 -4.02 -0.35 13.43
N PRO A 134 -4.00 -1.31 14.38
CA PRO A 134 -5.05 -2.31 14.50
C PRO A 134 -6.43 -1.69 14.74
N LYS A 135 -6.50 -0.63 15.54
CA LYS A 135 -7.78 0.04 15.82
C LYS A 135 -8.29 0.80 14.59
N LEU A 136 -7.41 1.49 13.86
CA LEU A 136 -7.73 2.13 12.59
C LEU A 136 -8.19 1.12 11.55
N ALA A 137 -7.55 -0.05 11.47
CA ALA A 137 -7.93 -1.14 10.58
C ALA A 137 -9.33 -1.69 10.91
N GLU A 138 -9.61 -1.90 12.21
CA GLU A 138 -10.92 -2.33 12.71
C GLU A 138 -12.01 -1.31 12.35
N LEU A 139 -11.79 -0.02 12.63
CA LEU A 139 -12.72 1.07 12.32
C LEU A 139 -12.97 1.21 10.82
N ALA A 140 -11.94 0.99 9.99
CA ALA A 140 -12.06 1.03 8.54
C ALA A 140 -12.58 -0.28 7.91
N GLY A 141 -12.78 -1.35 8.70
CA GLY A 141 -13.18 -2.67 8.21
C GLY A 141 -12.14 -3.31 7.28
N ARG A 142 -10.85 -3.18 7.59
CA ARG A 142 -9.74 -3.67 6.75
C ARG A 142 -8.79 -4.59 7.52
N ARG A 143 -8.04 -5.39 6.75
CA ARG A 143 -6.92 -6.19 7.28
C ARG A 143 -5.82 -5.25 7.80
N ILE A 144 -5.15 -5.63 8.89
CA ILE A 144 -4.16 -4.80 9.57
C ILE A 144 -3.00 -4.46 8.61
N GLU A 145 -2.55 -5.42 7.79
CA GLU A 145 -1.46 -5.18 6.84
C GLU A 145 -1.87 -4.18 5.73
N ALA A 146 -3.11 -4.25 5.27
CA ALA A 146 -3.64 -3.34 4.26
C ALA A 146 -3.75 -1.91 4.80
N ALA A 147 -4.27 -1.76 6.03
CA ALA A 147 -4.33 -0.46 6.70
C ALA A 147 -2.94 0.11 6.97
N LYS A 148 -1.99 -0.75 7.39
CA LYS A 148 -0.59 -0.38 7.60
C LYS A 148 0.06 0.17 6.32
N ASN A 149 -0.11 -0.52 5.19
CA ASN A 149 0.39 -0.06 3.89
C ASN A 149 -0.29 1.23 3.44
N ASP A 150 -1.62 1.34 3.59
CA ASP A 150 -2.37 2.55 3.26
C ASP A 150 -1.87 3.75 4.09
N LEU A 151 -1.60 3.57 5.38
CA LEU A 151 -1.06 4.61 6.28
C LEU A 151 0.39 4.99 5.96
N LYS A 152 1.26 4.01 5.65
CA LYS A 152 2.63 4.29 5.20
C LYS A 152 2.63 5.13 3.92
N HIS A 153 1.76 4.78 2.96
CA HIS A 153 1.56 5.57 1.75
C HIS A 153 1.05 6.99 2.08
N MET A 154 0.07 7.14 2.99
CA MET A 154 -0.43 8.45 3.43
C MET A 154 0.68 9.34 4.04
N VAL A 155 1.60 8.76 4.83
CA VAL A 155 2.78 9.47 5.33
C VAL A 155 3.70 9.89 4.19
N CYS A 156 3.99 8.97 3.26
CA CYS A 156 4.87 9.21 2.12
C CYS A 156 4.40 10.36 1.22
N ILE A 157 3.09 10.42 0.92
CA ILE A 157 2.50 11.50 0.12
C ILE A 157 2.27 12.81 0.91
N GLY A 158 2.64 12.85 2.20
CA GLY A 158 2.48 14.03 3.04
C GLY A 158 1.04 14.32 3.48
N LEU A 159 0.17 13.31 3.51
CA LEU A 159 -1.20 13.47 4.00
C LEU A 159 -1.30 13.42 5.53
N ILE A 160 -0.28 12.86 6.19
CA ILE A 160 -0.10 12.83 7.64
C ILE A 160 1.18 13.59 7.97
N ASP A 161 1.05 14.79 8.50
CA ASP A 161 2.19 15.66 8.80
C ASP A 161 3.03 15.10 9.95
N ASN A 162 4.35 15.05 9.76
CA ASN A 162 5.35 14.68 10.78
C ASN A 162 5.10 13.32 11.47
N GLY A 163 4.32 12.44 10.85
CA GLY A 163 4.05 11.09 11.35
C GLY A 163 4.95 10.06 10.69
N PHE A 164 5.23 8.97 11.38
CA PHE A 164 5.68 7.72 10.76
C PHE A 164 4.93 6.54 11.38
N VAL A 165 4.80 5.46 10.62
CA VAL A 165 4.17 4.22 11.09
C VAL A 165 5.26 3.34 11.68
N ASP A 166 5.25 3.13 13.00
CA ASP A 166 6.18 2.21 13.66
C ASP A 166 5.68 0.77 13.52
N ASP A 167 6.47 -0.03 12.80
CA ASP A 167 6.17 -1.42 12.49
C ASP A 167 6.19 -2.35 13.70
N ARG A 168 6.94 -1.98 14.75
CA ARG A 168 7.08 -2.78 15.98
C ARG A 168 5.90 -2.55 16.91
N SER A 169 5.54 -1.29 17.14
CA SER A 169 4.42 -0.95 18.02
C SER A 169 3.06 -1.01 17.31
N ASN A 170 3.03 -1.08 15.98
CA ASN A 170 1.82 -0.93 15.16
C ASN A 170 1.04 0.34 15.53
N ARG A 171 1.77 1.46 15.70
CA ARG A 171 1.19 2.77 16.01
C ARG A 171 1.79 3.84 15.11
N ILE A 172 1.02 4.89 14.89
CA ILE A 172 1.49 6.10 14.24
C ILE A 172 2.13 6.97 15.32
N VAL A 173 3.41 7.29 15.16
CA VAL A 173 4.14 8.13 16.10
C VAL A 173 4.26 9.52 15.48
N PHE A 174 3.74 10.52 16.20
CA PHE A 174 3.92 11.93 15.91
C PHE A 174 4.98 12.45 16.85
N GLY A 175 6.18 12.74 16.37
CA GLY A 175 7.21 13.20 17.29
C GLY A 175 8.62 13.18 16.75
N GLY A 176 9.22 14.37 16.76
CA GLY A 176 10.66 14.53 16.90
C GLY A 176 11.39 14.66 15.57
N LYS A 177 11.49 15.91 15.10
CA LYS A 177 12.31 16.35 13.97
C LYS A 177 12.14 15.47 12.74
N GLN A 178 11.24 15.89 11.84
CA GLN A 178 11.44 15.52 10.44
C GLN A 178 12.92 15.72 10.12
N ARG A 179 13.63 14.65 9.74
CA ARG A 179 14.77 14.83 8.86
C ARG A 179 14.14 15.53 7.67
N SER A 180 14.27 16.86 7.64
CA SER A 180 13.90 17.67 6.50
C SER A 180 14.47 16.91 5.32
N PHE A 181 13.59 16.27 4.54
CA PHE A 181 13.98 15.68 3.27
C PHE A 181 14.50 16.91 2.53
N GLY A 182 15.82 17.01 2.44
CA GLY A 182 16.56 18.24 2.18
C GLY A 182 16.30 18.71 0.77
N ASN A 183 15.10 19.24 0.55
CA ASN A 183 14.72 20.05 -0.58
C ASN A 183 14.54 21.47 -0.03
N ASN A 184 15.54 21.99 0.67
CA ASN A 184 15.67 23.42 0.85
C ASN A 184 16.24 24.01 -0.46
N LEU A 185 15.49 23.82 -1.55
CA LEU A 185 15.72 24.52 -2.80
C LEU A 185 14.89 25.81 -2.72
N GLN A 186 15.43 26.82 -2.03
CA GLN A 186 14.92 28.18 -2.18
C GLN A 186 15.36 28.68 -3.56
N ILE A 187 14.48 28.55 -4.55
CA ILE A 187 14.66 29.22 -5.84
C ILE A 187 14.16 30.65 -5.67
N GLU A 188 15.05 31.58 -5.39
CA GLU A 188 14.74 33.01 -5.44
C GLU A 188 14.90 33.47 -6.89
N VAL A 189 13.77 33.56 -7.61
CA VAL A 189 13.75 34.03 -9.01
C VAL A 189 13.78 35.55 -9.00
N SER A 190 14.95 36.14 -9.19
CA SER A 190 15.08 37.58 -9.46
C SER A 190 14.73 37.88 -10.92
N VAL A 191 13.91 38.91 -11.14
CA VAL A 191 13.23 39.22 -12.42
C VAL A 191 14.14 39.97 -13.42
N ASP A 192 15.43 40.13 -13.11
CA ASP A 192 16.33 41.01 -13.88
C ASP A 192 17.27 40.30 -14.87
N GLY A 193 17.06 39.00 -15.15
CA GLY A 193 17.62 38.35 -16.34
C GLY A 193 19.01 37.71 -16.23
N GLU A 194 19.56 37.53 -15.02
CA GLU A 194 20.77 36.73 -14.79
C GLU A 194 20.52 35.70 -13.68
N ILE A 195 20.66 34.40 -14.00
CA ILE A 195 20.51 33.31 -13.03
C ILE A 195 21.89 32.97 -12.48
N GLN A 196 22.14 33.25 -11.21
CA GLN A 196 23.30 32.73 -10.48
C GLN A 196 22.84 31.70 -9.45
N LEU A 197 23.46 30.52 -9.47
CA LEU A 197 23.18 29.41 -8.56
C LEU A 197 24.28 29.34 -7.50
N GLU A 198 23.94 29.63 -6.24
CA GLU A 198 24.84 29.48 -5.10
C GLU A 198 24.21 28.55 -4.05
N ILE A 199 24.94 27.53 -3.62
CA ILE A 199 24.45 26.46 -2.73
C ILE A 199 25.21 26.56 -1.41
N ASN A 200 24.57 27.03 -0.34
CA ASN A 200 25.16 27.10 1.01
C ASN A 200 24.38 26.24 2.01
N SER A 201 25.03 25.20 2.53
CA SER A 201 24.45 24.22 3.46
C SER A 201 25.00 24.43 4.87
N THR A 202 24.16 24.84 5.82
CA THR A 202 24.57 24.98 7.24
C THR A 202 23.62 24.22 8.15
N THR A 203 24.15 23.24 8.89
CA THR A 203 23.38 22.32 9.75
C THR A 203 23.36 22.81 11.20
N ILE A 204 22.17 22.95 11.80
CA ILE A 204 22.00 23.33 13.22
C ILE A 204 21.33 22.18 13.99
N ILE A 205 21.97 21.73 15.07
CA ILE A 205 21.50 20.65 15.96
C ILE A 205 20.98 21.28 17.26
N SER A 206 19.67 21.14 17.56
CA SER A 206 19.07 21.59 18.83
C SER A 206 18.49 20.40 19.62
N GLY A 207 18.78 20.29 20.91
CA GLY A 207 18.58 19.11 21.76
C GLY A 207 17.13 18.74 22.14
N SER A 208 16.97 17.58 22.79
CA SER A 208 15.71 17.00 23.29
C SER A 208 15.82 16.53 24.75
N PRO A 209 14.71 16.48 25.53
CA PRO A 209 14.70 16.20 26.97
C PRO A 209 14.59 14.68 27.33
N PRO A 210 14.86 14.28 28.59
CA PRO A 210 14.96 12.88 29.01
C PRO A 210 13.62 12.25 29.39
N PHE A 211 13.38 11.00 28.99
CA PHE A 211 12.23 10.19 29.40
C PHE A 211 12.68 9.01 30.28
N HIS A 212 12.00 8.80 31.41
CA HIS A 212 12.28 7.75 32.39
C HIS A 212 11.62 6.41 32.00
N SER A 213 12.40 5.33 32.09
CA SER A 213 12.02 3.94 31.79
C SER A 213 11.43 3.24 33.02
N ALA A 214 10.25 2.64 32.88
CA ALA A 214 9.61 1.80 33.91
C ALA A 214 9.94 0.31 33.68
N LYS A 215 10.36 -0.37 34.76
CA LYS A 215 10.62 -1.81 34.85
C LYS A 215 9.31 -2.55 35.16
N THR A 216 9.15 -3.76 34.60
CA THR A 216 8.18 -4.75 35.11
C THR A 216 8.88 -6.08 35.33
N ALA A 217 8.58 -6.68 36.48
CA ALA A 217 9.21 -7.83 37.10
C ALA A 217 8.61 -9.17 36.66
N GLU A 218 9.44 -10.21 36.67
CA GLU A 218 9.10 -11.63 36.53
C GLU A 218 8.30 -12.13 37.75
N GLU A 219 7.21 -12.86 37.48
CA GLU A 219 6.45 -13.62 38.48
C GLU A 219 6.46 -15.12 38.14
N LYS A 220 6.59 -15.93 39.19
CA LYS A 220 7.05 -17.31 39.24
C LYS A 220 5.86 -18.29 39.11
N ALA A 221 5.96 -19.26 38.20
CA ALA A 221 4.90 -20.23 37.90
C ALA A 221 4.82 -21.40 38.92
N ALA A 222 3.59 -21.74 39.31
CA ALA A 222 3.21 -22.96 40.03
C ALA A 222 2.48 -23.95 39.09
N LYS A 223 2.66 -25.25 39.34
CA LYS A 223 2.24 -26.38 38.47
C LYS A 223 0.81 -26.84 38.78
N PRO A 224 -0.14 -26.88 37.81
CA PRO A 224 -1.51 -27.32 38.05
C PRO A 224 -1.77 -28.81 37.76
N GLU A 225 -2.78 -29.29 38.47
CA GLU A 225 -3.42 -30.62 38.53
C GLU A 225 -4.18 -30.96 37.22
N PRO A 226 -4.33 -32.25 36.85
CA PRO A 226 -4.84 -32.62 35.52
C PRO A 226 -6.34 -32.36 35.34
N GLU A 227 -6.65 -31.44 34.43
CA GLU A 227 -8.01 -31.01 34.09
C GLU A 227 -8.79 -32.01 33.20
N PRO A 228 -10.13 -32.01 33.32
CA PRO A 228 -11.02 -32.84 32.50
C PRO A 228 -10.95 -32.48 31.01
N LYS A 229 -10.92 -33.52 30.15
CA LYS A 229 -10.73 -33.36 28.70
C LYS A 229 -11.89 -32.55 28.06
N PRO A 230 -11.60 -31.46 27.34
CA PRO A 230 -12.61 -30.61 26.71
C PRO A 230 -13.32 -31.32 25.55
N LYS A 231 -14.62 -31.03 25.38
CA LYS A 231 -15.44 -31.56 24.28
C LYS A 231 -15.34 -30.64 23.05
N PRO A 232 -15.34 -31.18 21.82
CA PRO A 232 -15.29 -30.36 20.60
C PRO A 232 -16.60 -29.58 20.40
N LYS A 233 -16.49 -28.31 19.98
CA LYS A 233 -17.62 -27.42 19.65
C LYS A 233 -17.51 -26.97 18.19
N THR A 234 -18.64 -26.92 17.49
CA THR A 234 -18.73 -26.44 16.11
C THR A 234 -19.30 -25.02 16.09
N VAL A 235 -18.61 -24.08 15.44
CA VAL A 235 -19.01 -22.66 15.34
C VAL A 235 -18.98 -22.23 13.87
N GLN A 236 -19.93 -21.40 13.47
CA GLN A 236 -19.95 -20.82 12.11
C GLN A 236 -19.17 -19.52 12.06
N CYS A 237 -18.33 -19.38 11.03
CA CYS A 237 -17.50 -18.21 10.80
C CYS A 237 -18.35 -16.99 10.40
N HIS A 238 -18.24 -15.88 11.13
CA HIS A 238 -18.95 -14.63 10.84
C HIS A 238 -18.60 -13.98 9.49
N GLY A 239 -17.40 -14.23 8.95
CA GLY A 239 -16.96 -13.65 7.68
C GLY A 239 -17.56 -14.31 6.43
N CYS A 240 -17.55 -15.65 6.37
CA CYS A 240 -17.93 -16.41 5.16
C CYS A 240 -19.01 -17.48 5.36
N GLY A 241 -19.46 -17.73 6.59
CA GLY A 241 -20.46 -18.76 6.91
C GLY A 241 -19.94 -20.20 6.98
N ALA A 242 -18.64 -20.44 6.84
CA ALA A 242 -18.06 -21.77 6.96
C ALA A 242 -18.15 -22.31 8.40
N SER A 243 -18.51 -23.58 8.57
CA SER A 243 -18.53 -24.27 9.88
C SER A 243 -17.14 -24.80 10.22
N LEU A 244 -16.61 -24.42 11.38
CA LEU A 244 -15.34 -24.94 11.91
C LEU A 244 -15.58 -25.67 13.25
N THR A 245 -14.85 -26.75 13.49
CA THR A 245 -14.88 -27.51 14.75
C THR A 245 -13.55 -27.36 15.48
N PHE A 246 -13.57 -26.89 16.72
CA PHE A 246 -12.37 -26.70 17.55
C PHE A 246 -12.64 -27.05 19.02
N MET A 247 -11.57 -27.22 19.80
CA MET A 247 -11.67 -27.51 21.23
C MET A 247 -12.04 -26.24 22.00
N GLU A 248 -12.81 -26.38 23.08
CA GLU A 248 -13.23 -25.24 23.91
C GLU A 248 -12.00 -24.51 24.48
N GLY A 249 -11.84 -23.22 24.12
CA GLY A 249 -10.69 -22.40 24.47
C GLY A 249 -9.61 -22.25 23.38
N GLU A 250 -9.72 -22.97 22.26
CA GLU A 250 -8.81 -22.83 21.12
C GLU A 250 -9.33 -21.77 20.14
N THR A 251 -8.48 -20.82 19.74
CA THR A 251 -8.80 -19.84 18.67
C THR A 251 -8.19 -20.30 17.37
N LYS A 252 -9.00 -20.44 16.31
CA LYS A 252 -8.52 -20.81 14.96
C LYS A 252 -8.88 -19.77 13.93
N ARG A 253 -8.05 -19.65 12.90
CA ARG A 253 -8.34 -18.83 11.72
C ARG A 253 -9.21 -19.64 10.75
N CYS A 254 -10.24 -19.01 10.21
CA CYS A 254 -11.07 -19.60 9.16
C CYS A 254 -10.24 -19.82 7.90
N GLU A 255 -10.22 -21.06 7.39
CA GLU A 255 -9.46 -21.46 6.20
C GLU A 255 -9.87 -20.72 4.91
N TYR A 256 -11.07 -20.11 4.90
CA TYR A 256 -11.62 -19.48 3.70
C TYR A 256 -11.41 -17.97 3.65
N CYS A 257 -11.49 -17.27 4.79
CA CYS A 257 -11.45 -15.80 4.83
C CYS A 257 -10.44 -15.21 5.82
N ASP A 258 -9.66 -16.07 6.50
CA ASP A 258 -8.65 -15.73 7.51
C ASP A 258 -9.18 -15.03 8.77
N SER A 259 -10.51 -14.94 8.95
CA SER A 259 -11.08 -14.36 10.17
C SER A 259 -10.83 -15.27 11.38
N ILE A 260 -10.48 -14.67 12.51
CA ILE A 260 -10.30 -15.39 13.79
C ILE A 260 -11.68 -15.78 14.33
N VAL A 261 -11.86 -17.06 14.65
CA VAL A 261 -13.06 -17.60 15.28
C VAL A 261 -12.66 -18.16 16.65
N SER A 262 -13.38 -17.74 17.68
CA SER A 262 -13.17 -18.06 19.09
C SER A 262 -14.43 -18.63 19.72
#